data_AF-C9RAZ2-F1
#
_entry.id   AF-C9RAZ2-F1
#
_cell.length_a   1.000
_cell.length_b   1.000
_cell.length_c   1.000
_cell.angle_alpha   90.00
_cell.angle_beta   90.00
_cell.angle_gamma   90.00
#
_symmetry.space_group_name_H-M   'P 1'
#
loop_
_entity.id
_entity.type
_entity.pdbx_description
1 polymer ?
#
loop_
_entity_poly.entity_id
_entity_poly.type
_entity_poly.pdbx_seq_one_letter_code
_entity_poly.pdbx_strand_id
1 'polypeptide(L)'
;MQLLYVSIDQSQCWREIGLLSPWDIGTKGAEEGKRAALEAIGRWAEEGDYLAAIEKGSSVADLAAELPEPPELILDFLPHTRPKIYFVPEPAIFTARV
;
A
#
# COMPACT_ATOMS: atom_id res chain seq x y z
N MET A 1 -26.22 17.05 35.49
CA MET A 1 -25.85 17.20 34.07
C MET A 1 -24.52 16.50 33.88
N GLN A 2 -24.46 15.41 33.12
CA GLN A 2 -23.24 14.62 32.94
C GLN A 2 -22.40 15.24 31.81
N LEU A 3 -21.11 15.48 32.05
CA LEU A 3 -20.20 15.99 31.04
C LEU A 3 -19.78 14.84 30.11
N LEU A 4 -19.91 15.06 28.80
CA LEU A 4 -19.48 14.10 27.77
C LEU A 4 -18.15 14.55 27.18
N TYR A 5 -17.29 13.58 26.89
CA TYR A 5 -16.01 13.77 26.23
C TYR A 5 -16.13 13.36 24.76
N VAL A 6 -15.40 14.06 23.91
CA VAL A 6 -15.36 13.76 22.47
C VAL A 6 -14.09 12.96 22.18
N SER A 7 -14.27 11.75 21.65
CA SER A 7 -13.18 10.93 21.11
C SER A 7 -13.24 10.93 19.60
N ILE A 8 -12.12 11.23 18.94
CA ILE A 8 -12.00 11.30 17.48
C ILE A 8 -10.98 10.27 17.03
N ASP A 9 -11.43 9.25 16.31
CA ASP A 9 -10.58 8.25 15.68
C ASP A 9 -10.28 8.65 14.23
N GLN A 10 -9.02 8.99 13.97
CA GLN A 10 -8.48 9.41 12.67
C GLN A 10 -7.58 8.35 12.02
N SER A 11 -7.49 7.15 12.61
CA SER A 11 -6.54 6.12 12.18
C SER A 11 -6.70 5.75 10.71
N GLN A 12 -7.93 5.68 10.19
CA GLN A 12 -8.17 5.45 8.77
C GLN A 12 -7.73 6.63 7.88
N CYS A 13 -8.05 7.86 8.27
CA CYS A 13 -7.69 9.06 7.52
C CYS A 13 -6.17 9.18 7.36
N TRP A 14 -5.43 8.89 8.43
CA TRP A 14 -3.96 8.85 8.41
C TRP A 14 -3.42 7.76 7.49
N ARG A 15 -4.00 6.56 7.53
CA ARG A 15 -3.57 5.49 6.62
C ARG A 15 -3.78 5.85 5.15
N GLU A 16 -4.87 6.54 4.81
CA GLU A 16 -5.15 6.98 3.45
C GLU A 16 -4.13 8.00 2.93
N ILE A 17 -3.63 8.89 3.78
CA ILE A 17 -2.57 9.86 3.41
C ILE A 17 -1.15 9.28 3.55
N GLY A 18 -1.01 7.99 3.83
CA GLY A 18 0.28 7.31 3.95
C GLY A 18 0.95 7.41 5.33
N LEU A 19 0.27 7.96 6.33
CA LEU A 19 0.71 7.92 7.73
C LEU A 19 0.31 6.57 8.36
N LEU A 20 1.14 5.57 8.13
CA LEU A 20 0.95 4.20 8.59
C LEU A 20 1.55 3.95 9.98
N SER A 21 0.94 3.07 10.76
CA SER A 21 1.57 2.55 11.97
C SER A 21 2.73 1.60 11.61
N PRO A 22 3.69 1.35 12.52
CA PRO A 22 4.78 0.40 12.26
C PRO A 22 4.28 -1.01 11.85
N TRP A 23 3.13 -1.44 12.39
CA TRP A 23 2.52 -2.71 12.02
C TRP A 23 1.95 -2.69 10.60
N ASP A 24 1.20 -1.63 10.25
CA ASP A 24 0.63 -1.47 8.90
C ASP A 24 1.73 -1.41 7.83
N ILE A 25 2.87 -0.77 8.14
CA ILE A 25 4.05 -0.74 7.24
C ILE A 25 4.55 -2.16 6.98
N GLY A 26 4.71 -2.97 8.03
CA GLY A 26 5.19 -4.34 7.91
C GLY A 26 4.24 -5.21 7.07
N THR A 27 2.94 -5.14 7.32
CA THR A 27 1.94 -5.88 6.56
C THR A 27 1.92 -5.45 5.10
N LYS A 28 1.84 -4.14 4.83
CA LYS A 28 1.81 -3.60 3.46
C LYS A 28 3.08 -3.98 2.69
N GLY A 29 4.26 -3.82 3.29
CA GLY A 29 5.53 -4.17 2.66
C GLY A 29 5.64 -5.66 2.33
N ALA A 30 5.12 -6.55 3.19
CA ALA A 30 5.08 -7.98 2.91
C ALA A 30 4.18 -8.34 1.72
N GLU A 31 2.98 -7.72 1.65
CA GLU A 31 2.05 -7.91 0.54
C GLU A 31 2.62 -7.38 -0.79
N GLU A 32 3.16 -6.16 -0.77
CA GLU A 32 3.79 -5.54 -1.94
C GLU A 32 5.00 -6.33 -2.43
N GLY A 33 5.86 -6.78 -1.51
CA GLY A 33 7.02 -7.60 -1.83
C GLY A 33 6.65 -8.95 -2.43
N LYS A 34 5.62 -9.62 -1.88
CA LYS A 34 5.11 -10.88 -2.43
C LYS A 34 4.57 -10.67 -3.85
N ARG A 35 3.78 -9.62 -4.07
CA ARG A 35 3.23 -9.30 -5.40
C ARG A 35 4.36 -9.03 -6.40
N ALA A 36 5.33 -8.17 -6.05
CA ALA A 36 6.47 -7.85 -6.90
C ALA A 36 7.29 -9.09 -7.27
N ALA A 37 7.49 -10.01 -6.32
CA ALA A 37 8.20 -11.26 -6.60
C ALA A 37 7.44 -12.16 -7.59
N LEU A 38 6.12 -12.29 -7.44
CA LEU A 38 5.30 -13.08 -8.35
C LEU A 38 5.23 -12.47 -9.76
N GLU A 39 5.10 -11.16 -9.86
CA GLU A 39 5.15 -10.43 -11.14
C GLU A 39 6.50 -10.59 -11.84
N ALA A 40 7.60 -10.52 -11.09
CA ALA A 40 8.94 -10.74 -11.64
C ALA A 40 9.13 -12.17 -12.14
N ILE A 41 8.65 -13.17 -11.40
CA ILE A 41 8.69 -14.58 -11.83
C ILE A 41 7.92 -14.78 -13.14
N GLY A 42 6.71 -14.21 -13.25
CA GLY A 42 5.91 -14.27 -14.48
C GLY A 42 6.65 -13.66 -15.66
N ARG A 43 7.18 -12.44 -15.47
CA ARG A 43 7.97 -11.75 -16.49
C ARG A 43 9.18 -12.57 -16.95
N TRP A 44 9.97 -13.10 -16.02
CA TRP A 44 11.14 -13.92 -16.38
C TRP A 44 10.78 -15.22 -17.12
N ALA A 45 9.63 -15.81 -16.81
CA ALA A 45 9.14 -16.97 -17.55
C ALA A 45 8.78 -16.58 -19.01
N GLU A 46 8.07 -15.47 -19.20
CA GLU A 46 7.73 -14.95 -20.52
C GLU A 46 8.98 -14.55 -21.34
N GLU A 47 9.95 -13.88 -20.72
CA GLU A 47 11.25 -13.56 -21.31
C GLU A 47 12.01 -14.85 -21.71
N GLY A 48 11.97 -15.88 -20.87
CA GLY A 48 12.58 -17.18 -21.15
C GLY A 48 11.95 -17.87 -22.36
N ASP A 49 10.63 -17.88 -22.45
CA ASP A 49 9.90 -18.43 -23.60
C ASP A 49 10.21 -17.65 -24.89
N TYR A 50 10.32 -16.31 -24.79
CA TYR A 50 10.72 -15.45 -25.90
C TYR A 50 12.14 -15.79 -26.40
N LEU A 51 13.10 -15.96 -25.48
CA LEU A 51 14.48 -16.34 -25.82
C LEU A 51 14.57 -17.76 -26.39
N ALA A 52 13.76 -18.71 -25.91
CA ALA A 52 13.69 -20.05 -26.48
C ALA A 52 13.18 -20.05 -27.94
N ALA A 53 12.43 -19.02 -28.33
CA ALA A 53 11.90 -18.83 -29.68
C ALA A 53 12.80 -17.97 -30.60
N ILE A 54 14.05 -17.65 -30.19
CA ILE A 54 14.94 -16.75 -30.95
C ILE A 54 15.18 -17.20 -32.41
N GLU A 55 15.22 -18.51 -32.64
CA GLU A 55 15.36 -19.13 -33.97
C GLU A 55 14.19 -18.80 -34.93
N LYS A 56 13.06 -18.29 -34.42
CA LYS A 56 11.88 -17.90 -35.20
C LYS A 56 11.88 -16.42 -35.60
N GLY A 57 12.96 -15.69 -35.34
CA GLY A 57 13.13 -14.29 -35.75
C GLY A 57 12.96 -13.26 -34.61
N SER A 58 12.75 -13.71 -33.38
CA SER A 58 12.86 -12.87 -32.19
C SER A 58 14.34 -12.50 -31.95
N SER A 59 14.64 -11.28 -31.49
CA SER A 59 16.02 -10.89 -31.13
C SER A 59 16.15 -10.42 -29.69
N VAL A 60 17.34 -10.58 -29.11
CA VAL A 60 17.68 -10.05 -27.77
C VAL A 60 17.58 -8.53 -27.74
N ALA A 61 17.78 -7.85 -28.87
CA ALA A 61 17.67 -6.40 -28.97
C ALA A 61 16.23 -5.93 -28.78
N ASP A 62 15.25 -6.69 -29.26
CA ASP A 62 13.82 -6.36 -29.09
C ASP A 62 13.42 -6.47 -27.61
N LEU A 63 13.88 -7.52 -26.93
CA LEU A 63 13.63 -7.70 -25.51
C LEU A 63 14.31 -6.60 -24.67
N ALA A 64 15.55 -6.23 -25.03
CA ALA A 64 16.27 -5.16 -24.34
C ALA A 64 15.68 -3.76 -24.57
N ALA A 65 14.90 -3.57 -25.64
CA ALA A 65 14.22 -2.32 -25.95
C ALA A 65 12.90 -2.15 -25.18
N GLU A 66 12.42 -3.20 -24.52
CA GLU A 66 11.19 -3.15 -23.73
C GLU A 66 11.41 -2.33 -22.46
N LEU A 67 10.77 -1.17 -22.41
CA LEU A 67 10.82 -0.27 -21.26
C LEU A 67 9.49 -0.38 -20.51
N PRO A 68 9.51 -0.40 -19.16
CA PRO A 68 8.29 -0.29 -18.40
C PRO A 68 7.61 1.05 -18.72
N GLU A 69 6.28 1.03 -18.83
CA GLU A 69 5.53 2.27 -19.00
C GLU A 69 5.79 3.21 -17.81
N PRO A 70 5.97 4.52 -18.07
CA PRO A 70 6.12 5.48 -17.00
C PRO A 70 4.84 5.50 -16.15
N PRO A 71 4.95 5.67 -14.82
CA PRO A 71 3.77 5.73 -13.98
C PRO A 71 2.91 6.94 -14.35
N GLU A 72 1.59 6.74 -14.39
CA GLU A 72 0.64 7.84 -14.55
C GLU A 72 0.65 8.74 -13.31
N LEU A 73 0.80 10.05 -13.53
CA LEU A 73 0.68 11.04 -12.47
C LEU A 73 -0.79 11.45 -12.30
N ILE A 74 -1.40 11.03 -11.19
CA ILE A 74 -2.78 11.34 -10.84
C ILE A 74 -2.78 12.26 -9.61
N LEU A 75 -3.54 13.36 -9.68
CA LEU A 75 -3.84 14.19 -8.52
C LEU A 75 -5.08 13.62 -7.83
N ASP A 76 -4.97 13.30 -6.54
CA ASP A 76 -6.09 12.82 -5.73
C ASP A 76 -6.25 13.67 -4.46
N PHE A 77 -7.49 13.81 -3.98
CA PHE A 77 -7.82 14.52 -2.75
C PHE A 77 -7.96 13.51 -1.60
N LEU A 78 -7.04 13.59 -0.64
CA LEU A 78 -7.02 12.72 0.52
C LEU A 78 -7.21 13.53 1.82
N PRO A 79 -7.82 12.94 2.88
CA PRO A 79 -8.38 11.59 2.95
C PRO A 79 -9.78 11.49 2.31
N HIS A 80 -10.10 10.31 1.78
CA HIS A 80 -11.44 9.99 1.26
C HIS A 80 -12.44 9.75 2.39
N THR A 81 -11.96 9.20 3.51
CA THR A 81 -12.81 8.82 4.63
C THR A 81 -12.85 9.89 5.71
N ARG A 82 -14.03 10.06 6.32
CA ARG A 82 -14.23 10.94 7.48
C ARG A 82 -13.77 10.26 8.78
N PRO A 83 -13.27 11.03 9.76
CA PRO A 83 -12.93 10.48 11.07
C PRO A 83 -14.19 9.99 11.80
N LYS A 84 -14.04 8.97 12.63
CA LYS A 84 -15.14 8.45 13.46
C LYS A 84 -15.17 9.23 14.77
N ILE A 85 -16.33 9.80 15.10
CA ILE A 85 -16.51 10.65 16.29
C ILE A 85 -17.42 9.93 17.27
N TYR A 86 -16.97 9.85 18.52
CA TYR A 86 -17.70 9.22 19.61
C TYR A 86 -17.88 10.21 20.76
N PHE A 87 -19.04 10.16 21.39
CA PHE A 87 -19.34 10.89 22.61
C PHE A 87 -19.34 9.90 23.76
N VAL A 88 -18.36 10.00 24.66
CA VAL A 88 -18.16 9.06 25.75
C VAL A 88 -18.39 9.75 27.10
N PRO A 89 -18.98 9.07 28.10
CA PRO A 89 -18.88 9.53 29.48
C PRO A 89 -17.40 9.57 29.90
N GLU A 90 -17.08 10.38 30.90
CA GLU A 90 -15.72 10.65 31.38
C GLU A 90 -14.76 9.46 31.18
N PRO A 91 -13.68 9.62 30.40
CA PRO A 91 -12.77 8.51 30.16
C PRO A 91 -12.20 8.08 31.49
N ALA A 92 -12.33 6.80 31.83
CA ALA A 92 -11.61 6.22 32.94
C ALA A 92 -10.12 6.29 32.58
N ILE A 93 -9.46 7.40 32.94
CA ILE A 93 -8.01 7.52 32.89
C ILE A 93 -7.51 6.50 33.90
N PHE A 94 -7.15 5.30 33.41
CA PHE A 94 -6.49 4.31 34.23
C PHE A 94 -5.12 4.88 34.58
N THR A 95 -5.04 5.54 35.74
CA THR A 95 -3.80 6.11 36.24
C THR A 95 -3.00 4.92 36.76
N ALA A 96 -2.20 4.30 35.90
CA ALA A 96 -1.20 3.35 36.36
C ALA A 96 -0.19 4.13 37.21
N ARG A 97 -0.38 4.12 38.53
CA ARG A 97 0.66 4.54 39.46
C ARG A 97 1.72 3.43 39.47
N VAL A 98 2.88 3.76 38.94
CA VAL A 98 4.14 3.01 39.18
C VAL A 98 4.61 3.30 40.60
#